data_AF-A0A966PTS5-F1
#
_entry.id   AF-A0A966PTS5-F1
#
_cell.length_a   1.000
_cell.length_b   1.000
_cell.length_c   1.000
_cell.angle_alpha   90.00
_cell.angle_beta   90.00
_cell.angle_gamma   90.00
#
_symmetry.space_group_name_H-M   'P 1'
#
loop_
_entity.id
_entity.type
_entity.pdbx_description
1 polymer ?
#
loop_
_entity_poly.entity_id
_entity_poly.type
_entity_poly.pdbx_seq_one_letter_code
_entity_poly.pdbx_strand_id
1 'polypeptide(L)'
;MTNKIISNHITLLNIHIMQKSFIPTDNITKELLNNYTRTNGKNYDVLIKIDNDKITARTLEQLINAADCKINYSLYTTPTIFPWANNCNLNHTVFKDWKSSSFYENYFNDNGTIKIKEIAQNSIPLKDYIALAKYKIEDNILKILENSKNLILCYSRGIDSILLLSYLIKFNKVKDTRIIYCLNENVPNQEIDFSLEKKLGFDVEIVRLKMEDMLSFADQENPFKFYHYQSHWLTDKFKNHALLVGYEGNSVLMHKWEWVKRLGKPVTKKDSYVTSCLDKIDWSINRNLEFDTISFIEPYSRSWNNPKEFGDVLSPISDIELIKLLPFVDIRDADPNFFGDAELARSMIKDNVKDYLDTLIKRENENWVNFWNMGNINSNRLKEDTLKLDTHPRLNVNGIVYLRKVIEKAKTDGIIDVTALLSLKFNNYLVRNII
;
A
#
# COMPACT_ATOMS: atom_id res chain seq x y z
N MET A 1 3.50 -27.80 18.49
CA MET A 1 2.11 -27.37 18.77
C MET A 1 1.59 -26.36 17.75
N THR A 2 2.43 -25.48 17.19
CA THR A 2 2.06 -24.38 16.29
C THR A 2 1.54 -24.80 14.91
N ASN A 3 2.12 -25.85 14.29
CA ASN A 3 1.65 -26.35 12.97
C ASN A 3 0.22 -26.93 13.01
N LYS A 4 -0.25 -27.39 14.18
CA LYS A 4 -1.61 -27.93 14.37
C LYS A 4 -2.66 -26.81 14.52
N ILE A 5 -2.25 -25.61 14.95
CA ILE A 5 -3.11 -24.42 15.04
C ILE A 5 -3.30 -23.82 13.63
N ILE A 6 -2.24 -23.75 12.83
CA ILE A 6 -2.27 -23.22 11.46
C ILE A 6 -3.15 -24.08 10.53
N SER A 7 -3.01 -25.41 10.61
CA SER A 7 -3.85 -26.33 9.82
C SER A 7 -5.33 -26.32 10.25
N ASN A 8 -5.63 -26.13 11.54
CA ASN A 8 -7.01 -26.14 12.02
C ASN A 8 -7.76 -24.82 11.78
N HIS A 9 -7.08 -23.67 11.80
CA HIS A 9 -7.74 -22.37 11.54
C HIS A 9 -8.06 -22.14 10.06
N ILE A 10 -7.28 -22.72 9.14
CA ILE A 10 -7.60 -22.72 7.70
C ILE A 10 -8.78 -23.67 7.39
N THR A 11 -9.04 -24.67 8.26
CA THR A 11 -9.97 -25.78 7.97
C THR A 11 -11.34 -25.66 8.65
N LEU A 12 -11.58 -24.67 9.52
CA LEU A 12 -12.83 -24.60 10.29
C LEU A 12 -13.68 -23.36 10.01
N LEU A 13 -13.83 -22.96 8.74
CA LEU A 13 -14.94 -22.10 8.31
C LEU A 13 -16.26 -22.86 8.41
N ASN A 14 -17.00 -22.66 9.50
CA ASN A 14 -18.37 -23.15 9.61
C ASN A 14 -19.25 -22.32 8.69
N ILE A 15 -19.68 -22.93 7.59
CA ILE A 15 -20.32 -22.25 6.49
C ILE A 15 -21.82 -22.14 6.76
N HIS A 16 -22.30 -20.95 7.15
CA HIS A 16 -23.71 -20.64 6.97
C HIS A 16 -23.91 -20.12 5.55
N ILE A 17 -24.62 -20.88 4.73
CA ILE A 17 -24.73 -20.66 3.29
C ILE A 17 -25.99 -19.84 3.03
N MET A 18 -25.85 -18.53 2.85
CA MET A 18 -26.82 -17.81 2.01
C MET A 18 -26.40 -17.98 0.55
N GLN A 19 -27.27 -18.61 -0.23
CA GLN A 19 -27.09 -18.77 -1.67
C GLN A 19 -27.98 -17.78 -2.40
N LYS A 20 -27.36 -16.80 -3.05
CA LYS A 20 -28.02 -15.95 -4.06
C LYS A 20 -27.63 -16.48 -5.43
N SER A 21 -28.56 -16.48 -6.39
CA SER A 21 -28.33 -16.93 -7.76
C SER A 21 -28.68 -15.82 -8.73
N PHE A 22 -27.83 -15.62 -9.72
CA PHE A 22 -27.97 -14.57 -10.74
C PHE A 22 -27.77 -15.13 -12.14
N ILE A 23 -28.45 -14.54 -13.11
CA ILE A 23 -28.27 -14.80 -14.53
C ILE A 23 -27.09 -13.96 -15.01
N PRO A 24 -25.97 -14.55 -15.46
CA PRO A 24 -24.86 -13.80 -16.02
C PRO A 24 -25.28 -13.14 -17.34
N THR A 25 -24.87 -11.90 -17.55
CA THR A 25 -25.21 -11.15 -18.78
C THR A 25 -24.49 -11.65 -20.02
N ASP A 26 -23.34 -12.31 -19.86
CA ASP A 26 -22.47 -12.73 -20.95
C ASP A 26 -21.47 -13.81 -20.50
N ASN A 27 -20.75 -14.39 -21.46
CA ASN A 27 -19.73 -15.42 -21.20
C ASN A 27 -18.52 -14.86 -20.45
N ILE A 28 -18.15 -13.59 -20.67
CA ILE A 28 -17.05 -12.94 -19.95
C ILE A 28 -17.35 -12.91 -18.46
N THR A 29 -18.58 -12.56 -18.08
CA THR A 29 -19.02 -12.59 -16.67
C THR A 29 -18.93 -13.99 -16.09
N LYS A 30 -19.33 -15.02 -16.84
CA LYS A 30 -19.20 -16.42 -16.40
C LYS A 30 -17.75 -16.79 -16.16
N GLU A 31 -16.85 -16.39 -17.05
CA GLU A 31 -15.43 -16.69 -16.95
C GLU A 31 -14.79 -15.98 -15.75
N LEU A 32 -15.04 -14.67 -15.61
CA LEU A 32 -14.48 -13.87 -14.53
C LEU A 32 -14.98 -14.29 -13.14
N LEU A 33 -16.23 -14.73 -13.03
CA LEU A 33 -16.83 -15.12 -11.75
C LEU A 33 -16.79 -16.62 -11.46
N ASN A 34 -16.16 -17.43 -12.31
CA ASN A 34 -16.07 -18.87 -12.05
C ASN A 34 -15.02 -19.17 -10.98
N ASN A 35 -15.48 -19.58 -9.78
CA ASN A 35 -14.65 -19.77 -8.58
C ASN A 35 -13.89 -18.52 -8.16
N TYR A 36 -14.50 -17.35 -8.38
CA TYR A 36 -13.91 -16.08 -8.03
C TYR A 36 -14.12 -15.75 -6.56
N THR A 37 -13.03 -15.44 -5.88
CA THR A 37 -13.02 -14.75 -4.59
C THR A 37 -12.12 -13.53 -4.72
N ARG A 38 -12.35 -12.50 -3.88
CA ARG A 38 -11.43 -11.35 -3.82
C ARG A 38 -9.98 -11.76 -3.51
N THR A 39 -9.77 -12.88 -2.83
CA THR A 39 -8.43 -13.39 -2.43
C THR A 39 -7.72 -14.23 -3.49
N ASN A 40 -8.47 -14.87 -4.41
CA ASN A 40 -7.96 -15.77 -5.45
C ASN A 40 -8.08 -15.19 -6.86
N GLY A 41 -8.74 -14.04 -7.02
CA GLY A 41 -8.86 -13.35 -8.31
C GLY A 41 -7.48 -13.10 -8.91
N LYS A 42 -7.20 -13.77 -10.03
CA LYS A 42 -6.03 -13.47 -10.85
C LYS A 42 -6.21 -12.06 -11.41
N ASN A 43 -5.46 -11.10 -10.87
CA ASN A 43 -5.53 -9.66 -11.14
C ASN A 43 -6.71 -8.97 -10.43
N TYR A 44 -6.37 -8.09 -9.50
CA TYR A 44 -7.18 -7.49 -8.44
C TYR A 44 -8.23 -6.47 -8.88
N ASP A 45 -8.97 -6.74 -9.97
CA ASP A 45 -9.76 -5.69 -10.61
C ASP A 45 -11.13 -6.15 -11.11
N VAL A 46 -11.67 -7.30 -10.67
CA VAL A 46 -13.03 -7.68 -11.05
C VAL A 46 -14.04 -6.84 -10.27
N LEU A 47 -14.74 -5.97 -10.99
CA LEU A 47 -15.86 -5.19 -10.51
C LEU A 47 -17.16 -5.84 -10.96
N ILE A 48 -18.14 -5.83 -10.07
CA ILE A 48 -19.40 -6.55 -10.18
C ILE A 48 -20.54 -5.55 -10.13
N LYS A 49 -21.49 -5.69 -11.06
CA LYS A 49 -22.76 -4.97 -11.06
C LYS A 49 -23.89 -5.99 -11.01
N ILE A 50 -24.82 -5.80 -10.09
CA ILE A 50 -26.02 -6.62 -9.94
C ILE A 50 -27.24 -5.74 -10.20
N ASP A 51 -27.98 -6.07 -11.25
CA ASP A 51 -29.23 -5.40 -11.65
C ASP A 51 -30.37 -6.42 -11.57
N ASN A 52 -31.16 -6.38 -10.50
CA ASN A 52 -32.19 -7.38 -10.18
C ASN A 52 -31.61 -8.81 -10.08
N ASP A 53 -32.03 -9.70 -10.98
CA ASP A 53 -31.59 -11.08 -11.08
C ASP A 53 -30.38 -11.26 -12.02
N LYS A 54 -29.88 -10.18 -12.62
CA LYS A 54 -28.73 -10.22 -13.53
C LYS A 54 -27.44 -9.80 -12.84
N ILE A 55 -26.35 -10.47 -13.19
CA ILE A 55 -25.00 -10.13 -12.74
C ILE A 55 -24.11 -9.87 -13.96
N THR A 56 -23.31 -8.81 -13.87
CA THR A 56 -22.26 -8.47 -14.83
C THR A 56 -20.95 -8.36 -14.08
N ALA A 57 -19.87 -8.91 -14.64
CA ALA A 57 -18.52 -8.73 -14.11
C ALA A 57 -17.56 -8.27 -15.22
N ARG A 58 -16.65 -7.37 -14.86
CA ARG A 58 -15.61 -6.83 -15.75
C ARG A 58 -14.36 -6.56 -14.95
N THR A 59 -13.20 -6.65 -15.59
CA THR A 59 -11.98 -6.08 -15.01
C THR A 59 -12.03 -4.54 -15.06
N LEU A 60 -11.28 -3.87 -14.18
CA LEU A 60 -11.11 -2.41 -14.23
C LEU A 60 -10.61 -1.97 -15.62
N GLU A 61 -9.67 -2.69 -16.22
CA GLU A 61 -9.20 -2.45 -17.59
C GLU A 61 -10.33 -2.53 -18.61
N GLN A 62 -11.15 -3.59 -18.56
CA GLN A 62 -12.31 -3.74 -19.46
C GLN A 62 -13.32 -2.62 -19.29
N LEU A 63 -13.52 -2.15 -18.05
CA LEU A 63 -14.40 -1.01 -17.77
C LEU A 63 -13.80 0.29 -18.31
N ILE A 64 -12.52 0.55 -18.08
CA ILE A 64 -11.85 1.73 -18.62
C ILE A 64 -11.91 1.75 -20.15
N ASN A 65 -11.84 0.59 -20.78
CA ASN A 65 -11.85 0.44 -22.23
C ASN A 65 -13.25 0.42 -22.86
N ALA A 66 -14.31 0.40 -22.05
CA ALA A 66 -15.69 0.49 -22.51
C ALA A 66 -15.96 1.85 -23.17
N ALA A 67 -16.74 1.85 -24.24
CA ALA A 67 -16.98 3.05 -25.07
C ALA A 67 -17.67 4.20 -24.31
N ASP A 68 -18.43 3.87 -23.27
CA ASP A 68 -19.21 4.77 -22.42
C ASP A 68 -18.50 5.18 -21.11
N CYS A 69 -17.29 4.67 -20.88
CA CYS A 69 -16.50 5.00 -19.70
C CYS A 69 -16.16 6.50 -19.63
N LYS A 70 -16.43 7.13 -18.46
CA LYS A 70 -15.95 8.48 -18.11
C LYS A 70 -15.23 8.46 -16.75
N ILE A 71 -13.94 8.74 -16.75
CA ILE A 71 -13.06 8.73 -15.56
C ILE A 71 -13.23 10.02 -14.73
N ASN A 72 -13.69 9.96 -13.47
CA ASN A 72 -14.09 11.13 -12.65
C ASN A 72 -12.95 12.08 -12.23
N TYR A 73 -13.31 13.35 -11.94
CA TYR A 73 -12.52 14.44 -11.36
C TYR A 73 -11.74 14.11 -10.05
N SER A 74 -12.25 13.26 -9.17
CA SER A 74 -11.61 12.95 -7.87
C SER A 74 -10.24 12.29 -7.99
N LEU A 75 -9.98 11.59 -9.10
CA LEU A 75 -8.68 10.98 -9.41
C LEU A 75 -7.56 12.02 -9.61
N TYR A 76 -7.92 13.25 -9.97
CA TYR A 76 -6.96 14.31 -10.30
C TYR A 76 -6.52 15.11 -9.07
N THR A 77 -7.36 15.15 -8.03
CA THR A 77 -7.10 15.86 -6.77
C THR A 77 -6.35 14.99 -5.75
N THR A 78 -6.23 13.68 -5.99
CA THR A 78 -5.54 12.77 -5.08
C THR A 78 -4.90 11.62 -5.88
N PRO A 79 -3.79 11.86 -6.60
CA PRO A 79 -3.23 10.92 -7.56
C PRO A 79 -2.64 9.66 -6.94
N THR A 80 -2.31 9.71 -5.65
CA THR A 80 -1.96 8.52 -4.88
C THR A 80 -3.08 7.48 -4.98
N ILE A 81 -4.34 7.89 -5.13
CA ILE A 81 -5.52 7.02 -5.20
C ILE A 81 -5.60 6.19 -6.48
N PHE A 82 -4.71 6.34 -7.47
CA PHE A 82 -4.77 5.54 -8.70
C PHE A 82 -3.55 4.61 -8.85
N PRO A 83 -3.71 3.31 -9.18
CA PRO A 83 -4.90 2.64 -9.74
C PRO A 83 -5.85 2.05 -8.67
N TRP A 84 -6.02 2.72 -7.53
CA TRP A 84 -6.80 2.22 -6.40
C TRP A 84 -8.27 2.62 -6.55
N ALA A 85 -8.94 2.02 -7.54
CA ALA A 85 -10.39 2.09 -7.66
C ALA A 85 -11.05 1.24 -6.56
N ASN A 86 -11.05 1.73 -5.32
CA ASN A 86 -11.90 1.15 -4.28
C ASN A 86 -13.35 1.64 -4.45
N ASN A 87 -14.31 0.95 -3.83
CA ASN A 87 -15.74 1.26 -3.91
C ASN A 87 -16.07 2.72 -3.55
N CYS A 88 -15.35 3.32 -2.61
CA CYS A 88 -15.53 4.73 -2.25
C CYS A 88 -15.22 5.67 -3.43
N ASN A 89 -14.22 5.35 -4.25
CA ASN A 89 -13.83 6.16 -5.40
C ASN A 89 -14.74 5.92 -6.61
N LEU A 90 -15.25 4.70 -6.78
CA LEU A 90 -16.17 4.34 -7.86
C LEU A 90 -17.50 5.10 -7.76
N ASN A 91 -17.98 5.38 -6.54
CA ASN A 91 -19.24 6.11 -6.28
C ASN A 91 -19.36 7.47 -7.00
N HIS A 92 -18.23 8.07 -7.37
CA HIS A 92 -18.21 9.34 -8.10
C HIS A 92 -18.08 9.15 -9.61
N THR A 93 -17.76 7.96 -10.11
CA THR A 93 -17.56 7.67 -11.54
C THR A 93 -18.84 7.17 -12.22
N VAL A 94 -18.78 6.94 -13.55
CA VAL A 94 -19.84 6.18 -14.25
C VAL A 94 -19.96 4.74 -13.73
N PHE A 95 -18.96 4.26 -13.00
CA PHE A 95 -18.94 2.96 -12.36
C PHE A 95 -19.47 2.98 -10.92
N LYS A 96 -20.21 4.02 -10.52
CA LYS A 96 -20.79 4.13 -9.16
C LYS A 96 -21.67 2.94 -8.75
N ASP A 97 -22.27 2.27 -9.73
CA ASP A 97 -23.12 1.10 -9.50
C ASP A 97 -22.31 -0.22 -9.53
N TRP A 98 -21.02 -0.14 -9.87
CA TRP A 98 -20.09 -1.27 -9.83
C TRP A 98 -19.43 -1.32 -8.47
N LYS A 99 -19.25 -2.53 -7.96
CA LYS A 99 -18.67 -2.79 -6.65
C LYS A 99 -17.62 -3.88 -6.77
N SER A 100 -16.50 -3.74 -6.07
CA SER A 100 -15.63 -4.86 -5.77
C SER A 100 -16.42 -5.88 -4.92
N SER A 101 -16.15 -7.16 -5.14
CA SER A 101 -16.62 -8.24 -4.26
C SER A 101 -16.22 -7.98 -2.80
N SER A 102 -17.08 -8.40 -1.88
CA SER A 102 -16.69 -8.54 -0.47
C SER A 102 -15.60 -9.61 -0.32
N PHE A 103 -14.79 -9.54 0.74
CA PHE A 103 -13.87 -10.63 1.09
C PHE A 103 -14.59 -11.91 1.50
N TYR A 104 -15.87 -11.79 1.86
CA TYR A 104 -16.71 -12.89 2.31
C TYR A 104 -17.49 -13.54 1.17
N GLU A 105 -17.38 -13.07 -0.07
CA GLU A 105 -18.14 -13.62 -1.19
C GLU A 105 -17.28 -14.55 -2.05
N ASN A 106 -17.83 -15.73 -2.36
CA ASN A 106 -17.31 -16.65 -3.37
C ASN A 106 -18.34 -16.82 -4.48
N TYR A 107 -17.94 -16.51 -5.70
CA TYR A 107 -18.76 -16.63 -6.89
C TYR A 107 -18.37 -17.90 -7.64
N PHE A 108 -19.35 -18.63 -8.14
CA PHE A 108 -19.10 -19.81 -8.97
C PHE A 108 -20.23 -20.01 -9.97
N ASN A 109 -19.89 -20.59 -11.11
CA ASN A 109 -20.84 -20.92 -12.15
C ASN A 109 -21.46 -22.30 -11.84
N ASP A 110 -22.78 -22.36 -11.78
CA ASP A 110 -23.55 -23.60 -11.61
C ASP A 110 -24.67 -23.63 -12.66
N ASN A 111 -24.58 -24.57 -13.59
CA ASN A 111 -25.58 -24.79 -14.65
C ASN A 111 -26.00 -23.51 -15.41
N GLY A 112 -25.05 -22.60 -15.65
CA GLY A 112 -25.27 -21.38 -16.42
C GLY A 112 -25.77 -20.18 -15.61
N THR A 113 -25.97 -20.33 -14.30
CA THR A 113 -26.17 -19.21 -13.36
C THR A 113 -24.92 -18.98 -12.50
N ILE A 114 -24.76 -17.76 -12.00
CA ILE A 114 -23.72 -17.44 -11.01
C ILE A 114 -24.34 -17.52 -9.63
N LYS A 115 -23.77 -18.38 -8.79
CA LYS A 115 -24.13 -18.47 -7.38
C LYS A 115 -23.10 -17.71 -6.55
N ILE A 116 -23.60 -16.98 -5.56
CA ILE A 116 -22.79 -16.36 -4.51
C ILE A 116 -22.94 -17.20 -3.26
N LYS A 117 -21.80 -17.66 -2.73
CA LYS A 117 -21.70 -18.25 -1.41
C LYS A 117 -21.04 -17.23 -0.50
N GLU A 118 -21.82 -16.67 0.40
CA GLU A 118 -21.28 -15.88 1.51
C GLU A 118 -20.61 -16.84 2.50
N ILE A 119 -19.33 -16.62 2.74
CA ILE A 119 -18.54 -17.28 3.76
C ILE A 119 -18.91 -16.61 5.07
N ALA A 120 -19.48 -17.37 6.01
CA ALA A 120 -19.74 -16.85 7.34
C ALA A 120 -18.44 -16.25 7.93
N GLN A 121 -18.56 -15.09 8.55
CA GLN A 121 -17.45 -14.43 9.23
C GLN A 121 -16.96 -15.31 10.38
N ASN A 122 -16.02 -16.22 10.11
CA ASN A 122 -15.15 -16.66 11.16
C ASN A 122 -14.19 -15.52 11.45
N SER A 123 -14.42 -14.88 12.59
CA SER A 123 -13.51 -13.87 13.05
C SER A 123 -12.26 -14.55 13.62
N ILE A 124 -11.09 -14.17 13.10
CA ILE A 124 -9.79 -14.57 13.64
C ILE A 124 -9.58 -13.71 14.90
N PRO A 125 -9.48 -14.29 16.10
CA PRO A 125 -9.20 -13.51 17.29
C PRO A 125 -7.91 -12.71 17.11
N LEU A 126 -7.90 -11.42 17.49
CA LEU A 126 -6.73 -10.54 17.32
C LEU A 126 -5.43 -11.17 17.87
N LYS A 127 -5.50 -11.83 19.03
CA LYS A 127 -4.37 -12.53 19.65
C LYS A 127 -3.79 -13.64 18.76
N ASP A 128 -4.64 -14.36 18.02
CA ASP A 128 -4.23 -15.46 17.16
C ASP A 128 -3.57 -14.90 15.90
N TYR A 129 -4.12 -13.81 15.35
CA TYR A 129 -3.47 -13.07 14.25
C TYR A 129 -2.11 -12.53 14.67
N ILE A 130 -1.99 -11.90 15.84
CA ILE A 130 -0.71 -11.39 16.37
C ILE A 130 0.33 -12.51 16.44
N ALA A 131 -0.03 -13.65 17.04
CA ALA A 131 0.89 -14.78 17.15
C ALA A 131 1.35 -15.30 15.77
N LEU A 132 0.42 -15.40 14.83
CA LEU A 132 0.71 -15.81 13.46
C LEU A 132 1.61 -14.80 12.73
N ALA A 133 1.30 -13.50 12.84
CA ALA A 133 2.06 -12.43 12.21
C ALA A 133 3.50 -12.39 12.73
N LYS A 134 3.70 -12.50 14.04
CA LYS A 134 5.03 -12.59 14.65
C LYS A 134 5.85 -13.75 14.07
N TYR A 135 5.24 -14.94 14.01
CA TYR A 135 5.88 -16.14 13.48
C TYR A 135 6.23 -16.01 11.99
N LYS A 136 5.27 -15.61 11.16
CA LYS A 136 5.44 -15.49 9.70
C LYS A 136 6.49 -14.44 9.33
N ILE A 137 6.46 -13.28 9.98
CA ILE A 137 7.43 -12.22 9.74
C ILE A 137 8.84 -12.69 10.12
N GLU A 138 9.00 -13.33 11.28
CA GLU A 138 10.30 -13.86 11.69
C GLU A 138 10.83 -14.92 10.71
N ASP A 139 9.98 -15.85 10.28
CA ASP A 139 10.30 -16.88 9.29
C ASP A 139 10.71 -16.27 7.94
N ASN A 140 9.99 -15.27 7.46
CA ASN A 140 10.33 -14.54 6.23
C ASN A 140 11.69 -13.83 6.34
N ILE A 141 11.97 -13.20 7.48
CA ILE A 141 13.25 -12.54 7.72
C ILE A 141 14.38 -13.56 7.74
N LEU A 142 14.22 -14.68 8.46
CA LEU A 142 15.22 -15.75 8.51
C LEU A 142 15.57 -16.26 7.11
N LYS A 143 14.56 -16.57 6.30
CA LYS A 143 14.76 -17.00 4.90
C LYS A 143 15.55 -16.00 4.08
N ILE A 144 15.30 -14.70 4.24
CA ILE A 144 16.05 -13.66 3.53
C ILE A 144 17.51 -13.62 4.01
N LEU A 145 17.72 -13.68 5.32
CA LEU A 145 19.04 -13.59 5.95
C LEU A 145 19.94 -14.79 5.63
N GLU A 146 19.33 -15.97 5.42
CA GLU A 146 20.06 -17.20 5.03
C GLU A 146 20.45 -17.19 3.55
N ASN A 147 19.63 -16.58 2.69
CA ASN A 147 19.82 -16.62 1.23
C ASN A 147 20.54 -15.39 0.65
N SER A 148 20.68 -14.31 1.42
CA SER A 148 21.30 -13.06 0.96
C SER A 148 22.71 -12.88 1.51
N LYS A 149 23.69 -12.62 0.64
CA LYS A 149 25.12 -12.42 1.03
C LYS A 149 25.53 -10.95 1.17
N ASN A 150 24.74 -10.00 0.63
CA ASN A 150 25.01 -8.57 0.61
C ASN A 150 23.73 -7.80 0.94
N LEU A 151 23.43 -7.62 2.22
CA LEU A 151 22.19 -6.98 2.65
C LEU A 151 22.38 -5.50 2.93
N ILE A 152 21.41 -4.71 2.48
CA ILE A 152 21.27 -3.30 2.84
C ILE A 152 19.91 -3.13 3.51
N LEU A 153 19.89 -2.52 4.69
CA LEU A 153 18.66 -2.02 5.30
C LEU A 153 18.42 -0.57 4.84
N CYS A 154 17.32 -0.34 4.13
CA CYS A 154 16.82 1.01 3.86
C CYS A 154 16.15 1.54 5.13
N TYR A 155 16.87 2.37 5.88
CA TYR A 155 16.51 2.76 7.23
C TYR A 155 15.94 4.17 7.25
N SER A 156 14.68 4.30 7.67
CA SER A 156 13.99 5.59 7.80
C SER A 156 13.87 6.05 9.26
N ARG A 157 14.27 5.23 10.23
CA ARG A 157 13.96 5.38 11.66
C ARG A 157 12.46 5.31 11.99
N GLY A 158 11.61 5.03 11.00
CA GLY A 158 10.23 4.62 11.24
C GLY A 158 10.20 3.23 11.88
N ILE A 159 9.12 2.94 12.62
CA ILE A 159 9.01 1.72 13.43
C ILE A 159 9.19 0.43 12.62
N ASP A 160 8.76 0.43 11.35
CA ASP A 160 8.93 -0.69 10.43
C ASP A 160 10.41 -0.99 10.18
N SER A 161 11.22 0.05 9.95
CA SER A 161 12.66 -0.11 9.75
C SER A 161 13.41 -0.42 11.06
N ILE A 162 12.92 0.04 12.22
CA ILE A 162 13.44 -0.33 13.54
C ILE A 162 13.11 -1.79 13.87
N LEU A 163 11.94 -2.29 13.46
CA LEU A 163 11.60 -3.71 13.60
C LEU A 163 12.58 -4.58 12.81
N LEU A 164 12.86 -4.23 11.56
CA LEU A 164 13.86 -4.92 10.76
C LEU A 164 15.26 -4.85 11.40
N LEU A 165 15.67 -3.67 11.88
CA LEU A 165 16.91 -3.47 12.64
C LEU A 165 17.00 -4.43 13.85
N SER A 166 15.91 -4.59 14.60
CA SER A 166 15.87 -5.46 15.78
C SER A 166 16.12 -6.94 15.42
N TYR A 167 15.62 -7.40 14.28
CA TYR A 167 15.87 -8.76 13.80
C TYR A 167 17.30 -8.95 13.32
N LEU A 168 17.90 -7.94 12.68
CA LEU A 168 19.32 -7.98 12.32
C LEU A 168 20.21 -8.13 13.56
N ILE A 169 19.84 -7.50 14.67
CA ILE A 169 20.53 -7.66 15.96
C ILE A 169 20.29 -9.07 16.51
N LYS A 170 19.03 -9.51 16.61
CA LYS A 170 18.66 -10.85 17.11
C LYS A 170 19.38 -11.99 16.39
N PHE A 171 19.53 -11.90 15.08
CA PHE A 171 20.18 -12.92 14.26
C PHE A 171 21.67 -12.66 13.99
N ASN A 172 22.29 -11.73 14.72
CA ASN A 172 23.71 -11.40 14.63
C ASN A 172 24.17 -11.06 13.19
N LYS A 173 23.33 -10.35 12.43
CA LYS A 173 23.60 -9.87 11.06
C LYS A 173 24.06 -8.43 11.00
N VAL A 174 24.31 -7.81 12.15
CA VAL A 174 24.73 -6.41 12.28
C VAL A 174 25.95 -6.08 11.43
N LYS A 175 26.98 -6.93 11.45
CA LYS A 175 28.24 -6.71 10.71
C LYS A 175 28.13 -7.03 9.22
N ASP A 176 27.14 -7.83 8.84
CA ASP A 176 26.92 -8.29 7.47
C ASP A 176 25.92 -7.40 6.72
N THR A 177 25.35 -6.39 7.39
CA THR A 177 24.30 -5.54 6.86
C THR A 177 24.71 -4.07 6.94
N ARG A 178 24.72 -3.39 5.80
CA ARG A 178 24.86 -1.93 5.75
C ARG A 178 23.51 -1.27 5.98
N ILE A 179 23.49 -0.20 6.76
CA ILE A 179 22.34 0.67 6.91
C ILE A 179 22.49 1.85 5.97
N ILE A 180 21.47 2.10 5.15
CA ILE A 180 21.39 3.28 4.29
C ILE A 180 20.27 4.19 4.80
N TYR A 181 20.64 5.42 5.14
CA TYR A 181 19.68 6.50 5.40
C TYR A 181 19.67 7.48 4.23
N CYS A 182 18.50 7.69 3.62
CA CYS A 182 18.32 8.65 2.55
C CYS A 182 17.94 10.02 3.11
N LEU A 183 18.83 11.00 2.96
CA LEU A 183 18.59 12.39 3.31
C LEU A 183 18.28 13.19 2.05
N ASN A 184 17.14 13.85 2.01
CA ASN A 184 16.82 14.80 0.94
C ASN A 184 17.55 16.12 1.19
N GLU A 185 18.39 16.56 0.27
CA GLU A 185 19.22 17.75 0.46
C GLU A 185 18.43 19.05 0.61
N ASN A 186 17.17 19.08 0.13
CA ASN A 186 16.34 20.28 0.14
C ASN A 186 15.51 20.44 1.42
N VAL A 187 15.63 19.50 2.36
CA VAL A 187 14.96 19.58 3.66
C VAL A 187 15.94 20.24 4.63
N PRO A 188 15.72 21.51 5.04
CA PRO A 188 16.67 22.22 5.89
C PRO A 188 16.77 21.55 7.26
N ASN A 189 17.99 21.53 7.83
CA ASN A 189 18.25 21.23 9.24
C ASN A 189 17.80 19.86 9.77
N GLN A 190 18.22 18.77 9.12
CA GLN A 190 18.23 17.47 9.80
C GLN A 190 19.66 17.08 10.17
N GLU A 191 20.13 17.53 11.34
CA GLU A 191 21.18 16.81 12.04
C GLU A 191 20.58 15.54 12.61
N ILE A 192 20.98 14.40 12.04
CA ILE A 192 20.49 13.08 12.46
C ILE A 192 21.64 12.36 13.14
N ASP A 193 21.45 12.12 14.44
CA ASP A 193 22.38 11.31 15.22
C ASP A 193 22.12 9.82 15.00
N PHE A 194 23.17 9.12 14.56
CA PHE A 194 23.25 7.66 14.39
C PHE A 194 24.22 7.01 15.39
N SER A 195 24.52 7.68 16.50
CA SER A 195 25.47 7.22 17.51
C SER A 195 25.10 5.85 18.07
N LEU A 196 23.82 5.59 18.28
CA LEU A 196 23.33 4.30 18.79
C LEU A 196 23.51 3.17 17.76
N GLU A 197 23.12 3.39 16.51
CA GLU A 197 23.27 2.43 15.42
C GLU A 197 24.74 2.10 15.18
N LYS A 198 25.62 3.11 15.21
CA LYS A 198 27.07 2.90 15.11
C LYS A 198 27.64 2.17 16.31
N LYS A 199 27.19 2.49 17.54
CA LYS A 199 27.59 1.79 18.77
C LYS A 199 27.16 0.32 18.77
N LEU A 200 26.03 0.01 18.13
CA LEU A 200 25.56 -1.35 17.90
C LEU A 200 26.45 -2.13 16.92
N GLY A 201 27.28 -1.44 16.14
CA GLY A 201 28.21 -2.04 15.18
C GLY A 201 27.73 -2.03 13.74
N PHE A 202 26.65 -1.30 13.43
CA PHE A 202 26.20 -1.14 12.05
C PHE A 202 27.11 -0.19 11.26
N ASP A 203 27.35 -0.54 10.00
CA ASP A 203 27.89 0.37 9.00
C ASP A 203 26.76 1.29 8.50
N VAL A 204 26.77 2.55 8.91
CA VAL A 204 25.74 3.54 8.55
C VAL A 204 26.26 4.48 7.48
N GLU A 205 25.70 4.39 6.28
CA GLU A 205 25.96 5.29 5.16
C GLU A 205 24.76 6.25 4.99
N ILE A 206 25.06 7.55 5.01
CA ILE A 206 24.08 8.61 4.72
C ILE A 206 24.19 8.95 3.23
N VAL A 207 23.12 8.67 2.50
CA VAL A 207 23.00 9.04 1.09
C VAL A 207 22.24 10.36 0.99
N ARG A 208 22.87 11.34 0.36
CA ARG A 208 22.22 12.62 0.04
C ARG A 208 21.59 12.53 -1.33
N LEU A 209 20.26 12.48 -1.36
CA LEU A 209 19.48 12.51 -2.59
C LEU A 209 19.33 13.95 -3.05
N LYS A 210 19.72 14.20 -4.29
CA LYS A 210 19.67 15.54 -4.87
C LYS A 210 18.35 15.80 -5.56
N MET A 211 18.03 17.08 -5.76
CA MET A 211 16.88 17.45 -6.57
C MET A 211 16.99 16.86 -7.99
N GLU A 212 18.19 16.85 -8.57
CA GLU A 212 18.45 16.30 -9.90
C GLU A 212 18.13 14.80 -9.99
N ASP A 213 18.37 14.04 -8.92
CA ASP A 213 18.03 12.61 -8.87
C ASP A 213 16.52 12.45 -9.06
N MET A 214 15.72 13.17 -8.28
CA MET A 214 14.26 13.11 -8.38
C MET A 214 13.75 13.62 -9.75
N LEU A 215 14.30 14.72 -10.27
CA LEU A 215 13.93 15.27 -11.58
C LEU A 215 14.15 14.25 -12.70
N SER A 216 15.23 13.46 -12.62
CA SER A 216 15.51 12.41 -13.61
C SER A 216 14.43 11.32 -13.66
N PHE A 217 13.77 11.01 -12.53
CA PHE A 217 12.62 10.12 -12.48
C PHE A 217 11.31 10.83 -12.84
N ALA A 218 11.18 12.11 -12.48
CA ALA A 218 10.05 12.95 -12.87
C ALA A 218 9.94 13.10 -14.40
N ASP A 219 11.07 13.07 -15.12
CA ASP A 219 11.13 13.14 -16.58
C ASP A 219 10.91 11.78 -17.28
N GLN A 220 10.83 10.66 -16.54
CA GLN A 220 10.51 9.35 -17.11
C GLN A 220 9.01 9.21 -17.31
N GLU A 221 8.55 8.41 -18.26
CA GLU A 221 7.11 8.25 -18.51
C GLU A 221 6.38 7.51 -17.37
N ASN A 222 7.04 6.52 -16.77
CA ASN A 222 6.42 5.63 -15.78
C ASN A 222 6.13 6.37 -14.45
N PRO A 223 4.85 6.54 -14.06
CA PRO A 223 4.48 7.25 -12.83
C PRO A 223 4.91 6.51 -11.56
N PHE A 224 5.00 5.17 -11.58
CA PHE A 224 5.42 4.37 -10.44
C PHE A 224 6.90 4.58 -10.13
N LYS A 225 7.73 4.72 -11.16
CA LYS A 225 9.15 5.03 -10.99
C LYS A 225 9.36 6.38 -10.33
N PHE A 226 8.55 7.37 -10.70
CA PHE A 226 8.58 8.68 -10.03
C PHE A 226 8.04 8.61 -8.59
N TYR A 227 6.92 7.91 -8.37
CA TYR A 227 6.32 7.74 -7.05
C TYR A 227 7.25 7.04 -6.05
N HIS A 228 8.06 6.09 -6.53
CA HIS A 228 9.00 5.30 -5.73
C HIS A 228 10.47 5.58 -6.05
N TYR A 229 10.79 6.79 -6.51
CA TYR A 229 12.12 7.11 -7.07
C TYR A 229 13.27 6.80 -6.12
N GLN A 230 13.12 7.00 -4.81
CA GLN A 230 14.19 6.77 -3.83
C GLN A 230 14.65 5.32 -3.84
N SER A 231 13.70 4.39 -3.91
CA SER A 231 14.03 2.96 -3.92
C SER A 231 14.59 2.53 -5.25
N HIS A 232 14.07 3.05 -6.36
CA HIS A 232 14.68 2.81 -7.67
C HIS A 232 16.11 3.34 -7.76
N TRP A 233 16.34 4.54 -7.24
CA TRP A 233 17.68 5.12 -7.17
C TRP A 233 18.62 4.24 -6.33
N LEU A 234 18.15 3.73 -5.18
CA LEU A 234 18.93 2.81 -4.36
C LEU A 234 19.20 1.47 -5.08
N THR A 235 18.21 0.89 -5.76
CA THR A 235 18.42 -0.32 -6.56
C THR A 235 19.46 -0.09 -7.65
N ASP A 236 19.46 1.10 -8.27
CA ASP A 236 20.42 1.45 -9.32
C ASP A 236 21.83 1.69 -8.78
N LYS A 237 21.96 2.29 -7.58
CA LYS A 237 23.25 2.49 -6.93
C LYS A 237 23.82 1.20 -6.37
N PHE A 238 22.98 0.29 -5.87
CA PHE A 238 23.36 -0.92 -5.15
C PHE A 238 22.93 -2.22 -5.85
N LYS A 239 23.06 -2.30 -7.19
CA LYS A 239 22.57 -3.40 -8.06
C LYS A 239 22.96 -4.84 -7.68
N ASN A 240 23.94 -5.03 -6.79
CA ASN A 240 24.41 -6.35 -6.33
C ASN A 240 24.06 -6.62 -4.84
N HIS A 241 23.14 -5.85 -4.27
CA HIS A 241 22.70 -5.97 -2.89
C HIS A 241 21.20 -6.24 -2.83
N ALA A 242 20.81 -7.08 -1.87
CA ALA A 242 19.42 -7.23 -1.50
C ALA A 242 19.02 -6.04 -0.59
N LEU A 243 17.99 -5.32 -0.99
CA LEU A 243 17.49 -4.13 -0.30
C LEU A 243 16.33 -4.52 0.60
N LEU A 244 16.60 -4.60 1.89
CA LEU A 244 15.59 -4.81 2.93
C LEU A 244 14.86 -3.49 3.21
N VAL A 245 13.54 -3.47 3.01
CA VAL A 245 12.68 -2.30 3.19
C VAL A 245 11.52 -2.61 4.14
N GLY A 246 11.04 -1.59 4.85
CA GLY A 246 9.88 -1.69 5.75
C GLY A 246 8.55 -1.22 5.12
N TYR A 247 8.47 -1.09 3.79
CA TYR A 247 7.24 -0.58 3.15
C TYR A 247 6.04 -1.49 3.43
N GLU A 248 4.87 -0.89 3.60
CA GLU A 248 3.57 -1.57 3.84
C GLU A 248 3.50 -2.45 5.10
N GLY A 249 4.53 -2.39 5.96
CA GLY A 249 4.51 -3.01 7.29
C GLY A 249 3.35 -2.49 8.14
N ASN A 250 3.04 -1.20 8.07
CA ASN A 250 1.92 -0.55 8.78
C ASN A 250 0.55 -1.25 8.65
N SER A 251 0.27 -1.91 7.52
CA SER A 251 -0.96 -2.64 7.30
C SER A 251 -0.97 -3.96 8.09
N VAL A 252 0.07 -4.78 7.91
CA VAL A 252 0.23 -6.09 8.57
C VAL A 252 0.47 -5.95 10.08
N LEU A 253 1.24 -4.93 10.47
CA LEU A 253 1.62 -4.61 11.85
C LEU A 253 0.59 -3.74 12.57
N MET A 254 -0.54 -3.46 11.93
CA MET A 254 -1.70 -2.81 12.52
C MET A 254 -1.46 -1.40 13.10
N HIS A 255 -0.56 -0.62 12.50
CA HIS A 255 -0.27 0.77 12.94
C HIS A 255 -0.59 1.82 11.88
N LYS A 256 -1.59 1.53 11.05
CA LYS A 256 -2.15 2.45 10.07
C LYS A 256 -3.43 3.09 10.58
N TRP A 257 -3.69 4.35 10.21
CA TRP A 257 -4.89 5.09 10.62
C TRP A 257 -6.21 4.39 10.23
N GLU A 258 -6.20 3.60 9.15
CA GLU A 258 -7.36 2.80 8.72
C GLU A 258 -7.81 1.79 9.79
N TRP A 259 -6.90 1.29 10.63
CA TRP A 259 -7.24 0.36 11.72
C TRP A 259 -8.03 1.04 12.83
N VAL A 260 -7.59 2.22 13.24
CA VAL A 260 -8.31 3.04 14.23
C VAL A 260 -9.68 3.43 13.68
N LYS A 261 -9.75 3.80 12.40
CA LYS A 261 -11.02 4.12 11.74
C LYS A 261 -11.94 2.89 11.66
N ARG A 262 -11.40 1.70 11.33
CA ARG A 262 -12.14 0.43 11.30
C ARG A 262 -12.70 0.06 12.68
N LEU A 263 -11.94 0.33 13.74
CA LEU A 263 -12.38 0.12 15.12
C LEU A 263 -13.53 1.05 15.50
N GLY A 264 -13.62 2.24 14.87
CA GLY A 264 -14.63 3.26 15.18
C GLY A 264 -14.42 3.92 16.54
N LYS A 265 -13.24 3.72 17.16
CA LYS A 265 -12.87 4.30 18.46
C LYS A 265 -11.64 5.17 18.27
N PRO A 266 -11.65 6.45 18.68
CA PRO A 266 -10.49 7.33 18.58
C PRO A 266 -9.38 6.86 19.54
N VAL A 267 -8.12 7.13 19.17
CA VAL A 267 -6.97 6.97 20.07
C VAL A 267 -7.07 7.99 21.20
N THR A 268 -6.82 7.57 22.44
CA THR A 268 -6.96 8.44 23.62
C THR A 268 -5.65 9.06 24.06
N LYS A 269 -4.50 8.49 23.65
CA LYS A 269 -3.17 9.05 23.94
C LYS A 269 -2.80 10.18 22.97
N LYS A 270 -2.43 11.33 23.53
CA LYS A 270 -1.93 12.51 22.78
C LYS A 270 -0.60 12.25 22.06
N ASP A 271 0.17 11.29 22.55
CA ASP A 271 1.55 11.05 22.12
C ASP A 271 1.73 9.73 21.36
N SER A 272 0.65 9.22 20.77
CA SER A 272 0.67 7.98 20.01
C SER A 272 1.45 8.08 18.70
N TYR A 273 1.98 6.95 18.25
CA TYR A 273 2.76 6.84 17.01
C TYR A 273 1.98 7.39 15.80
N VAL A 274 0.69 7.04 15.66
CA VAL A 274 -0.16 7.32 14.47
C VAL A 274 -0.88 8.69 14.53
N THR A 275 -0.68 9.49 15.58
CA THR A 275 -1.39 10.78 15.79
C THR A 275 -1.35 11.74 14.59
N SER A 276 -0.26 11.75 13.82
CA SER A 276 -0.09 12.65 12.68
C SER A 276 -1.12 12.52 11.55
N CYS A 277 -1.59 11.30 11.34
CA CYS A 277 -2.56 10.97 10.31
C CYS A 277 -3.99 10.99 10.87
N LEU A 278 -4.15 10.92 12.20
CA LEU A 278 -5.44 10.85 12.90
C LEU A 278 -6.21 12.17 12.86
N ASP A 279 -5.53 13.30 13.00
CA ASP A 279 -6.16 14.64 13.00
C ASP A 279 -6.80 15.00 11.65
N LYS A 280 -6.42 14.28 10.58
CA LYS A 280 -6.97 14.43 9.23
C LYS A 280 -8.08 13.43 8.92
N ILE A 281 -8.42 12.53 9.85
CA ILE A 281 -9.50 11.57 9.64
C ILE A 281 -10.83 12.29 9.80
N ASP A 282 -11.57 12.35 8.69
CA ASP A 282 -12.99 12.64 8.76
C ASP A 282 -13.73 11.42 9.35
N TRP A 283 -14.12 11.56 10.62
CA TRP A 283 -14.88 10.58 11.39
C TRP A 283 -16.35 10.50 10.94
N SER A 284 -16.86 11.48 10.19
CA SER A 284 -18.24 11.49 9.70
C SER A 284 -18.45 10.55 8.49
N ILE A 285 -17.37 10.16 7.81
CA ILE A 285 -17.43 9.22 6.68
C ILE A 285 -17.53 7.79 7.21
N ASN A 286 -18.73 7.24 7.17
CA ASN A 286 -19.02 5.82 7.42
C ASN A 286 -18.29 4.97 6.36
N ARG A 287 -17.29 4.18 6.77
CA ARG A 287 -16.56 3.29 5.85
C ARG A 287 -17.14 1.90 5.89
N ASN A 288 -17.35 1.32 4.71
CA ASN A 288 -17.94 0.01 4.63
C ASN A 288 -16.87 -1.05 4.89
N LEU A 289 -16.88 -1.61 6.10
CA LEU A 289 -15.89 -2.57 6.59
C LEU A 289 -15.80 -3.85 5.73
N GLU A 290 -16.87 -4.18 5.00
CA GLU A 290 -16.93 -5.34 4.10
C GLU A 290 -16.08 -5.15 2.83
N PHE A 291 -15.82 -3.89 2.43
CA PHE A 291 -15.15 -3.56 1.18
C PHE A 291 -13.85 -2.75 1.36
N ASP A 292 -13.76 -1.94 2.42
CA ASP A 292 -12.71 -0.94 2.66
C ASP A 292 -11.57 -1.42 3.58
N THR A 293 -11.45 -2.72 3.84
CA THR A 293 -10.34 -3.23 4.64
C THR A 293 -9.04 -3.09 3.85
N ILE A 294 -8.29 -2.04 4.20
CA ILE A 294 -6.87 -1.79 3.95
C ILE A 294 -6.48 -2.21 2.56
N SER A 295 -6.70 -1.31 1.60
CA SER A 295 -6.30 -1.42 0.19
C SER A 295 -5.62 -2.75 -0.10
N PHE A 296 -6.44 -3.81 -0.25
CA PHE A 296 -5.96 -5.14 -0.60
C PHE A 296 -5.57 -5.05 -2.06
N ILE A 297 -4.44 -4.43 -2.23
CA ILE A 297 -3.78 -4.12 -3.45
C ILE A 297 -2.52 -4.89 -3.24
N GLU A 298 -2.48 -6.06 -3.88
CA GLU A 298 -1.30 -6.89 -3.82
C GLU A 298 -0.08 -5.99 -4.01
N PRO A 299 1.01 -6.23 -3.27
CA PRO A 299 2.25 -5.48 -3.45
C PRO A 299 2.74 -5.50 -4.91
N TYR A 300 2.23 -6.40 -5.77
CA TYR A 300 2.41 -6.40 -7.22
C TYR A 300 1.94 -5.12 -7.93
N SER A 301 0.80 -4.54 -7.55
CA SER A 301 0.34 -3.25 -8.13
C SER A 301 1.17 -2.06 -7.64
N ARG A 302 2.00 -2.28 -6.62
CA ARG A 302 3.01 -1.34 -6.10
C ARG A 302 4.42 -1.71 -6.53
N SER A 303 4.52 -2.67 -7.46
CA SER A 303 5.70 -3.10 -8.18
C SER A 303 6.89 -3.64 -7.35
N TRP A 304 6.83 -3.59 -6.02
CA TRP A 304 7.82 -4.18 -5.09
C TRP A 304 8.01 -5.69 -5.22
N ASN A 305 6.95 -6.42 -5.58
CA ASN A 305 7.01 -7.87 -5.83
C ASN A 305 7.17 -8.20 -7.32
N ASN A 306 7.49 -7.23 -8.17
CA ASN A 306 7.85 -7.46 -9.56
C ASN A 306 9.39 -7.50 -9.69
N PRO A 307 10.02 -8.70 -9.72
CA PRO A 307 11.47 -8.81 -9.82
C PRO A 307 12.02 -8.11 -11.07
N LYS A 308 11.20 -7.94 -12.12
CA LYS A 308 11.59 -7.26 -13.36
C LYS A 308 11.70 -5.73 -13.19
N GLU A 309 10.98 -5.13 -12.25
CA GLU A 309 10.94 -3.67 -12.07
C GLU A 309 11.69 -3.19 -10.82
N PHE A 310 11.71 -4.00 -9.75
CA PHE A 310 12.32 -3.63 -8.47
C PHE A 310 13.47 -4.55 -8.04
N GLY A 311 13.82 -5.57 -8.85
CA GLY A 311 14.99 -6.41 -8.61
C GLY A 311 14.98 -7.07 -7.22
N ASP A 312 16.06 -6.86 -6.45
CA ASP A 312 16.32 -7.48 -5.15
C ASP A 312 15.77 -6.67 -3.94
N VAL A 313 14.69 -5.90 -4.11
CA VAL A 313 14.00 -5.21 -2.99
C VAL A 313 13.07 -6.19 -2.27
N LEU A 314 13.20 -6.29 -0.95
CA LEU A 314 12.53 -7.28 -0.11
C LEU A 314 11.82 -6.61 1.09
N SER A 315 10.50 -6.82 1.22
CA SER A 315 9.72 -6.40 2.41
C SER A 315 9.16 -7.62 3.15
N PRO A 316 9.92 -8.25 4.08
CA PRO A 316 9.45 -9.46 4.78
C PRO A 316 8.31 -9.21 5.77
N ILE A 317 8.04 -7.94 6.09
CA ILE A 317 6.95 -7.53 6.99
C ILE A 317 5.63 -7.28 6.23
N SER A 318 5.62 -7.43 4.90
CA SER A 318 4.45 -7.28 4.03
C SER A 318 4.06 -8.60 3.36
N ASP A 319 3.83 -9.61 4.20
CA ASP A 319 3.48 -10.95 3.75
C ASP A 319 2.05 -10.99 3.15
N ILE A 320 1.94 -11.50 1.92
CA ILE A 320 0.66 -11.56 1.19
C ILE A 320 -0.36 -12.45 1.92
N GLU A 321 0.06 -13.54 2.54
CA GLU A 321 -0.85 -14.41 3.28
C GLU A 321 -1.40 -13.69 4.51
N LEU A 322 -0.57 -12.95 5.25
CA LEU A 322 -1.03 -12.13 6.38
C LEU A 322 -1.99 -11.02 5.94
N ILE A 323 -1.70 -10.33 4.83
CA ILE A 323 -2.59 -9.32 4.26
C ILE A 323 -3.96 -9.97 3.95
N LYS A 324 -3.99 -11.22 3.42
CA LYS A 324 -5.25 -11.94 3.09
C LYS A 324 -6.10 -12.23 4.32
N LEU A 325 -5.50 -12.28 5.50
CA LEU A 325 -6.20 -12.55 6.76
C LEU A 325 -6.79 -11.28 7.40
N LEU A 326 -6.26 -10.09 7.09
CA LEU A 326 -6.67 -8.83 7.73
C LEU A 326 -8.18 -8.57 7.76
N PRO A 327 -8.96 -8.84 6.69
CA PRO A 327 -10.40 -8.65 6.71
C PRO A 327 -11.09 -9.49 7.79
N PHE A 328 -10.57 -10.70 8.05
CA PHE A 328 -11.15 -11.66 8.99
C PHE A 328 -10.72 -11.42 10.45
N VAL A 329 -9.76 -10.53 10.72
CA VAL A 329 -9.31 -10.25 12.10
C VAL A 329 -10.38 -9.51 12.90
N ASP A 330 -10.77 -10.08 14.03
CA ASP A 330 -11.69 -9.47 14.99
C ASP A 330 -10.97 -8.42 15.81
N ILE A 331 -11.30 -7.14 15.57
CA ILE A 331 -10.69 -6.02 16.29
C ILE A 331 -11.68 -5.34 17.25
N ARG A 332 -12.93 -5.80 17.37
CA ARG A 332 -14.00 -5.05 18.06
C ARG A 332 -13.66 -4.71 19.52
N ASP A 333 -12.95 -5.62 20.18
CA ASP A 333 -12.53 -5.50 21.58
C ASP A 333 -11.11 -4.94 21.74
N ALA A 334 -10.46 -4.53 20.66
CA ALA A 334 -9.13 -3.93 20.73
C ALA A 334 -9.17 -2.54 21.38
N ASP A 335 -8.12 -2.23 22.15
CA ASP A 335 -7.84 -0.87 22.61
C ASP A 335 -7.37 -0.03 21.40
N PRO A 336 -7.99 1.13 21.09
CA PRO A 336 -7.51 2.00 20.01
C PRO A 336 -6.04 2.40 20.15
N ASN A 337 -5.51 2.47 21.38
CA ASN A 337 -4.09 2.76 21.62
C ASN A 337 -3.17 1.63 21.16
N PHE A 338 -3.64 0.38 21.08
CA PHE A 338 -2.84 -0.72 20.51
C PHE A 338 -2.42 -0.41 19.06
N PHE A 339 -3.37 0.09 18.26
CA PHE A 339 -3.10 0.52 16.89
C PHE A 339 -2.36 1.86 16.86
N GLY A 340 -2.79 2.81 17.69
CA GLY A 340 -2.20 4.15 17.78
C GLY A 340 -0.73 4.15 18.16
N ASP A 341 -0.28 3.23 19.01
CA ASP A 341 1.11 3.15 19.51
C ASP A 341 1.99 2.17 18.73
N ALA A 342 1.44 1.53 17.69
CA ALA A 342 2.11 0.46 16.95
C ALA A 342 2.56 -0.71 17.86
N GLU A 343 1.69 -1.10 18.80
CA GLU A 343 2.01 -2.03 19.88
C GLU A 343 2.48 -3.40 19.39
N LEU A 344 1.94 -3.89 18.27
CA LEU A 344 2.42 -5.14 17.65
C LEU A 344 3.90 -5.04 17.29
N ALA A 345 4.30 -4.02 16.52
CA ALA A 345 5.69 -3.82 16.13
C ALA A 345 6.59 -3.56 17.35
N ARG A 346 6.14 -2.73 18.32
CA ARG A 346 6.87 -2.49 19.58
C ARG A 346 7.12 -3.78 20.35
N SER A 347 6.10 -4.63 20.49
CA SER A 347 6.23 -5.91 21.19
C SER A 347 7.23 -6.84 20.51
N MET A 348 7.26 -6.86 19.17
CA MET A 348 8.23 -7.65 18.41
C MET A 348 9.66 -7.12 18.56
N ILE A 349 9.84 -5.80 18.52
CA ILE A 349 11.14 -5.17 18.82
C ILE A 349 11.60 -5.58 20.22
N LYS A 350 10.71 -5.46 21.22
CA LYS A 350 11.00 -5.85 22.60
C LYS A 350 11.35 -7.33 22.76
N ASP A 351 10.64 -8.21 22.05
CA ASP A 351 10.95 -9.65 22.04
C ASP A 351 12.35 -9.93 21.46
N ASN A 352 12.80 -9.12 20.51
CA ASN A 352 14.08 -9.30 19.83
C ASN A 352 15.28 -8.68 20.58
N VAL A 353 15.10 -7.49 21.14
CA VAL A 353 16.21 -6.66 21.68
C VAL A 353 15.88 -6.00 23.02
N LYS A 354 14.80 -6.40 23.69
CA LYS A 354 14.29 -5.77 24.92
C LYS A 354 14.12 -4.26 24.71
N ASP A 355 14.50 -3.46 25.70
CA ASP A 355 14.30 -2.01 25.69
C ASP A 355 15.44 -1.25 24.96
N TYR A 356 16.35 -1.97 24.28
CA TYR A 356 17.59 -1.40 23.74
C TYR A 356 17.36 -0.37 22.63
N LEU A 357 16.27 -0.51 21.86
CA LEU A 357 15.92 0.39 20.75
C LEU A 357 14.78 1.36 21.10
N ASP A 358 14.27 1.37 22.33
CA ASP A 358 13.10 2.18 22.71
C ASP A 358 13.30 3.68 22.44
N THR A 359 14.53 4.17 22.62
CA THR A 359 14.91 5.57 22.36
C THR A 359 14.84 5.97 20.89
N LEU A 360 14.82 5.01 19.96
CA LEU A 360 14.64 5.23 18.53
C LEU A 360 13.15 5.31 18.15
N ILE A 361 12.25 4.74 18.95
CA ILE A 361 10.83 4.64 18.61
C ILE A 361 10.11 5.94 18.99
N LYS A 362 10.18 6.91 18.08
CA LYS A 362 9.53 8.23 18.14
C LYS A 362 8.15 8.22 17.46
N ARG A 363 7.41 9.34 17.49
CA ARG A 363 6.11 9.47 16.78
C ARG A 363 6.31 9.45 15.26
N GLU A 364 5.29 9.07 14.49
CA GLU A 364 5.39 8.95 13.02
C GLU A 364 5.94 10.21 12.34
N ASN A 365 5.40 11.40 12.66
CA ASN A 365 5.87 12.68 12.12
C ASN A 365 7.33 13.03 12.45
N GLU A 366 7.84 12.51 13.55
CA GLU A 366 9.22 12.78 13.99
C GLU A 366 10.24 11.95 13.21
N ASN A 367 9.77 10.93 12.47
CA ASN A 367 10.58 10.00 11.68
C ASN A 367 10.36 10.14 10.17
N TRP A 368 9.38 10.93 9.72
CA TRP A 368 8.95 10.98 8.32
C TRP A 368 9.25 12.32 7.65
N VAL A 369 10.32 12.33 6.84
CA VAL A 369 10.52 13.35 5.83
C VAL A 369 10.26 12.72 4.48
N ASN A 370 8.99 12.69 4.11
CA ASN A 370 8.62 12.22 2.78
C ASN A 370 8.84 13.36 1.77
N PHE A 371 9.24 13.02 0.55
CA PHE A 371 9.43 13.99 -0.52
C PHE A 371 8.12 14.73 -0.90
N TRP A 372 6.96 14.18 -0.55
CA TRP A 372 5.67 14.90 -0.61
C TRP A 372 5.70 16.24 0.13
N ASN A 373 6.58 16.38 1.12
CA ASN A 373 6.75 17.61 1.89
C ASN A 373 7.62 18.65 1.18
N MET A 374 8.21 18.35 0.00
CA MET A 374 8.94 19.34 -0.79
C MET A 374 8.01 20.42 -1.37
N GLY A 375 6.70 20.11 -1.45
CA GLY A 375 5.64 21.01 -1.95
C GLY A 375 5.75 21.25 -3.45
N ASN A 376 6.82 21.92 -3.89
CA ASN A 376 6.91 22.57 -5.18
C ASN A 376 8.26 22.31 -5.88
N ILE A 377 8.20 22.05 -7.19
CA ILE A 377 9.36 21.90 -8.09
C ILE A 377 9.38 23.08 -9.05
N ASN A 378 10.56 23.61 -9.35
CA ASN A 378 10.71 24.59 -10.44
C ASN A 378 10.45 23.91 -11.79
N SER A 379 9.37 24.28 -12.46
CA SER A 379 8.91 23.66 -13.71
C SER A 379 9.90 23.84 -14.86
N ASN A 380 10.72 24.88 -14.85
CA ASN A 380 11.76 25.13 -15.85
C ASN A 380 12.92 24.13 -15.79
N ARG A 381 12.99 23.33 -14.73
CA ARG A 381 13.99 22.26 -14.56
C ARG A 381 13.53 20.91 -15.10
N LEU A 382 12.27 20.80 -15.51
CA LEU A 382 11.70 19.61 -16.14
C LEU A 382 11.87 19.69 -17.66
N LYS A 383 11.89 18.55 -18.34
CA LYS A 383 11.79 18.55 -19.81
C LYS A 383 10.45 19.12 -20.24
N GLU A 384 10.43 19.78 -21.39
CA GLU A 384 9.20 20.40 -21.94
C GLU A 384 8.05 19.39 -22.05
N ASP A 385 8.36 18.17 -22.52
CA ASP A 385 7.39 17.08 -22.66
C ASP A 385 6.87 16.54 -21.32
N THR A 386 7.58 16.75 -20.21
CA THR A 386 7.16 16.29 -18.87
C THR A 386 5.86 16.97 -18.43
N LEU A 387 5.62 18.21 -18.88
CA LEU A 387 4.42 18.98 -18.58
C LEU A 387 3.35 18.91 -19.70
N LYS A 388 3.54 18.03 -20.68
CA LYS A 388 2.55 17.81 -21.73
C LYS A 388 1.41 16.96 -21.19
N LEU A 389 0.20 17.53 -21.17
CA LEU A 389 -1.02 16.80 -20.83
C LEU A 389 -1.57 16.11 -22.07
N ASP A 390 -1.56 14.78 -22.04
CA ASP A 390 -2.27 14.00 -23.04
C ASP A 390 -3.77 14.04 -22.73
N THR A 391 -4.58 14.09 -23.77
CA THR A 391 -6.04 14.13 -23.61
C THR A 391 -6.70 13.04 -24.41
N HIS A 392 -7.68 12.40 -23.79
CA HIS A 392 -8.54 11.44 -24.44
C HIS A 392 -10.01 11.82 -24.22
N PRO A 393 -10.91 11.72 -25.23
CA PRO A 393 -12.33 12.06 -25.09
C PRO A 393 -13.08 11.32 -23.95
N ARG A 394 -12.54 10.19 -23.48
CA ARG A 394 -13.10 9.36 -22.39
C ARG A 394 -12.74 9.84 -20.97
N LEU A 395 -11.82 10.78 -20.83
CA LEU A 395 -11.43 11.33 -19.54
C LEU A 395 -12.34 12.51 -19.14
N ASN A 396 -12.70 12.66 -17.86
CA ASN A 396 -13.57 13.75 -17.43
C ASN A 396 -12.97 15.12 -17.77
N VAL A 397 -13.74 15.87 -18.56
CA VAL A 397 -13.39 17.21 -19.04
C VAL A 397 -13.05 18.15 -17.89
N ASN A 398 -13.76 18.11 -16.76
CA ASN A 398 -13.49 19.00 -15.63
C ASN A 398 -12.13 18.70 -14.96
N GLY A 399 -11.74 17.43 -14.86
CA GLY A 399 -10.48 17.01 -14.21
C GLY A 399 -9.28 17.36 -15.07
N ILE A 400 -9.41 17.09 -16.38
CA ILE A 400 -8.45 17.54 -17.39
C ILE A 400 -8.37 19.07 -17.44
N VAL A 401 -9.50 19.78 -17.37
CA VAL A 401 -9.51 21.25 -17.39
C VAL A 401 -8.83 21.81 -16.15
N TYR A 402 -9.06 21.23 -14.97
CA TYR A 402 -8.36 21.62 -13.75
C TYR A 402 -6.87 21.34 -13.86
N LEU A 403 -6.48 20.11 -14.23
CA LEU A 403 -5.07 19.74 -14.37
C LEU A 403 -4.36 20.59 -15.43
N ARG A 404 -5.01 20.87 -16.56
CA ARG A 404 -4.53 21.81 -17.58
C ARG A 404 -4.32 23.20 -16.99
N LYS A 405 -5.26 23.74 -16.22
CA LYS A 405 -5.10 25.04 -15.55
C LYS A 405 -3.91 25.04 -14.59
N VAL A 406 -3.72 23.95 -13.83
CA VAL A 406 -2.57 23.80 -12.93
C VAL A 406 -1.25 23.75 -13.70
N ILE A 407 -1.20 23.03 -14.82
CA ILE A 407 -0.02 22.93 -15.68
C ILE A 407 0.31 24.26 -16.37
N GLU A 408 -0.68 24.93 -16.96
CA GLU A 408 -0.47 26.23 -17.63
C GLU A 408 -0.07 27.30 -16.62
N LYS A 409 -0.68 27.28 -15.43
CA LYS A 409 -0.22 28.10 -14.31
C LYS A 409 1.22 27.75 -13.93
N ALA A 410 1.58 26.47 -13.84
CA ALA A 410 2.94 26.06 -13.50
C ALA A 410 3.99 26.46 -14.54
N LYS A 411 3.63 26.46 -15.84
CA LYS A 411 4.49 26.97 -16.92
C LYS A 411 4.69 28.49 -16.82
N THR A 412 3.67 29.21 -16.35
CA THR A 412 3.69 30.67 -16.19
C THR A 412 4.46 31.09 -14.92
N ASP A 413 4.13 30.46 -13.80
CA ASP A 413 4.67 30.77 -12.47
C ASP A 413 6.08 30.16 -12.26
N GLY A 414 6.50 29.24 -13.14
CA GLY A 414 7.78 28.53 -13.01
C GLY A 414 7.79 27.47 -11.91
N ILE A 415 6.64 27.07 -11.37
CA ILE A 415 6.52 26.17 -10.20
C ILE A 415 5.36 25.19 -10.37
N ILE A 416 5.60 23.89 -10.12
CA ILE A 416 4.57 22.85 -10.08
C ILE A 416 4.58 22.08 -8.75
N ASP A 417 3.40 21.84 -8.20
CA ASP A 417 3.24 20.97 -7.03
C ASP A 417 3.56 19.50 -7.40
N VAL A 418 4.30 18.79 -6.54
CA VAL A 418 4.73 17.40 -6.79
C VAL A 418 3.54 16.46 -7.01
N THR A 419 2.46 16.68 -6.26
CA THR A 419 1.22 15.91 -6.36
C THR A 419 0.56 16.18 -7.70
N ALA A 420 0.45 17.44 -8.12
CA ALA A 420 -0.08 17.78 -9.44
C ALA A 420 0.75 17.16 -10.59
N LEU A 421 2.07 17.17 -10.47
CA LEU A 421 2.95 16.51 -11.43
C LEU A 421 2.68 15.01 -11.48
N LEU A 422 2.55 14.34 -10.33
CA LEU A 422 2.19 12.92 -10.30
C LEU A 422 0.82 12.64 -10.92
N SER A 423 -0.19 13.48 -10.66
CA SER A 423 -1.50 13.39 -11.31
C SER A 423 -1.39 13.43 -12.84
N LEU A 424 -0.55 14.33 -13.36
CA LEU A 424 -0.26 14.40 -14.78
C LEU A 424 0.38 13.11 -15.31
N LYS A 425 1.38 12.57 -14.60
CA LYS A 425 2.03 11.33 -15.06
C LYS A 425 1.07 10.14 -15.09
N PHE A 426 0.23 9.99 -14.07
CA PHE A 426 -0.81 8.95 -14.08
C PHE A 426 -1.82 9.15 -15.19
N ASN A 427 -2.22 10.41 -15.47
CA ASN A 427 -3.10 10.71 -16.59
C ASN A 427 -2.49 10.28 -17.93
N ASN A 428 -1.25 10.69 -18.22
CA ASN A 428 -0.59 10.33 -19.46
C ASN A 428 -0.38 8.81 -19.58
N TYR A 429 -0.02 8.15 -18.48
CA TYR A 429 0.10 6.69 -18.44
C TYR A 429 -1.23 6.01 -18.81
N LEU A 430 -2.35 6.50 -18.27
CA LEU A 430 -3.70 6.02 -18.60
C LEU A 430 -4.06 6.21 -20.07
N VAL A 431 -3.79 7.40 -20.62
CA VAL A 431 -4.09 7.73 -22.03
C VAL A 431 -3.28 6.88 -23.00
N ARG A 432 -2.06 6.47 -22.64
CA ARG A 432 -1.16 5.78 -23.57
C ARG A 432 -1.22 4.27 -23.49
N ASN A 433 -1.46 3.72 -22.30
CA ASN A 433 -1.30 2.29 -22.05
C ASN A 433 -2.63 1.57 -21.80
N ILE A 434 -3.69 2.31 -21.48
CA ILE A 434 -4.96 1.71 -21.08
C ILE A 434 -6.04 2.08 -22.09
N ILE A 435 -6.24 3.38 -22.31
CA ILE A 435 -7.27 3.92 -23.22
C ILE A 435 -6.74 3.95 -24.66
#